data_AF-A0A357YE40-F1
#
_entry.id   AF-A0A357YE40-F1
#
_cell.length_a   1.000
_cell.length_b   1.000
_cell.length_c   1.000
_cell.angle_alpha   90.00
_cell.angle_beta   90.00
_cell.angle_gamma   90.00
#
_symmetry.space_group_name_H-M   'P 1'
#
loop_
_entity.id
_entity.type
_entity.pdbx_description
1 polymer ?
#
loop_
_entity_poly.entity_id
_entity_poly.type
_entity_poly.pdbx_seq_one_letter_code
_entity_poly.pdbx_strand_id
1 'polypeptide(L)'
;MHQEIRLHGHLNDTVEYFATAAARDVYRCYFYEAVDKSLRFFSPGNEFILHPDGISHRGNGGTFCEYMFGVDMPLADLAKEEVRNRLVFYGGTYQENGSLKFIDQTDGQMSFDRVFFEGNAVHNYFFFLTGSVSGPVHEQQDALLRLLGKLLKRSGSASAGDESGLIDEVFGLLGHRSSLYLIKLINKKHKAYHDTFRDLYYTYRTLPDHEFAKLQQLAEVLGIDRYQQERIRIDVMYKHPDNRRIVDEYKNILIACDRKGTISKLENARLTRLKTLSVRNKIPSALFYTLDEMLKNDKLVDLEEQDYISETRQILVGIFLQERQIDASIDHEDMIKLLDAKRRASENRDHTFEQILLETGKACDEKIRDGADISLLESFSYIITFFDRYDNTSAHINQLAFMENGRFSEEMIRSLLGNRKAFAELGRDLFDGLFFAGVYDNKYLGQFGRKKIRTLQEGLIAIEENHLTIQGLLRRLAEIDENERLYGLLLSHIKERIRNFYSRYSTRAEQIELLAEVSDELRIKGRLDGEVPAPLFFDVVVNIKKEAVYLHNLLPRIVAEHDTALREDFLENSGLDRFYVEELEREYFELNRLDMEALYLIRKGFNA
;
A
#
# COMPACT_ATOMS: atom_id res chain seq x y z
N MET A 1 24.31 15.55 33.58
CA MET A 1 23.78 14.40 34.33
C MET A 1 22.54 14.88 35.07
N HIS A 2 21.38 14.33 34.73
CA HIS A 2 20.11 14.51 35.43
C HIS A 2 19.84 13.29 36.31
N GLN A 3 18.92 13.46 37.24
CA GLN A 3 18.34 12.41 38.05
C GLN A 3 16.93 12.12 37.54
N GLU A 4 16.51 10.86 37.66
CA GLU A 4 15.19 10.42 37.24
C GLU A 4 14.47 9.71 38.38
N ILE A 5 13.18 10.00 38.55
CA ILE A 5 12.26 9.14 39.31
C ILE A 5 11.28 8.54 38.31
N ARG A 6 11.16 7.23 38.34
CA ARG A 6 10.21 6.46 37.52
C ARG A 6 9.16 5.82 38.42
N LEU A 7 7.90 6.06 38.10
CA LEU A 7 6.75 5.43 38.72
C LEU A 7 6.04 4.59 37.66
N HIS A 8 5.74 3.35 38.00
CA HIS A 8 5.03 2.42 37.13
C HIS A 8 3.87 1.80 37.90
N GLY A 9 2.75 1.61 37.21
CA GLY A 9 1.62 0.90 37.79
C GLY A 9 0.48 0.69 36.80
N HIS A 10 -0.63 0.17 37.33
CA HIS A 10 -1.85 -0.10 36.57
C HIS A 10 -2.98 0.78 37.09
N LEU A 11 -3.68 1.46 36.19
CA LEU A 11 -4.83 2.30 36.54
C LEU A 11 -6.11 1.46 36.65
N ASN A 12 -6.24 0.48 35.77
CA ASN A 12 -7.34 -0.48 35.72
C ASN A 12 -6.91 -1.76 34.98
N ASP A 13 -7.85 -2.65 34.66
CA ASP A 13 -7.59 -3.89 33.95
C ASP A 13 -7.10 -3.70 32.51
N THR A 14 -7.31 -2.52 31.93
CA THR A 14 -6.98 -2.17 30.54
C THR A 14 -5.74 -1.31 30.37
N VAL A 15 -5.42 -0.41 31.32
CA VAL A 15 -4.41 0.64 31.15
C VAL A 15 -3.29 0.52 32.18
N GLU A 16 -2.07 0.56 31.67
CA GLU A 16 -0.82 0.64 32.42
C GLU A 16 -0.18 2.01 32.15
N TYR A 17 0.52 2.56 33.16
CA TYR A 17 1.21 3.84 33.03
C TYR A 17 2.66 3.74 33.47
N PHE A 18 3.51 4.53 32.80
CA PHE A 18 4.90 4.79 33.18
C PHE A 18 5.08 6.31 33.25
N ALA A 19 5.33 6.84 34.44
CA ALA A 19 5.55 8.25 34.66
C ALA A 19 7.00 8.48 35.09
N THR A 20 7.71 9.34 34.37
CA THR A 20 9.10 9.69 34.67
C THR A 20 9.22 11.19 34.89
N ALA A 21 9.79 11.60 36.02
CA ALA A 21 10.32 12.94 36.19
C ALA A 21 11.83 12.93 36.03
N ALA A 22 12.34 13.90 35.27
CA ALA A 22 13.76 14.13 35.06
C ALA A 22 14.13 15.58 35.41
N ALA A 23 15.09 15.76 36.31
CA ALA A 23 15.62 17.07 36.70
C ALA A 23 17.06 16.93 37.24
N ARG A 24 17.80 18.04 37.36
CA ARG A 24 19.14 18.00 37.99
C ARG A 24 19.10 17.69 39.48
N ASP A 25 18.02 18.10 40.16
CA ASP A 25 17.71 17.76 41.55
C ASP A 25 16.22 17.43 41.62
N VAL A 26 15.90 16.17 41.33
CA VAL A 26 14.51 15.72 41.14
C VAL A 26 13.74 15.69 42.46
N TYR A 27 14.44 15.56 43.60
CA TYR A 27 13.83 15.51 44.94
C TYR A 27 13.30 16.86 45.43
N ARG A 28 13.73 17.97 44.82
CA ARG A 28 13.19 19.31 45.09
C ARG A 28 11.98 19.64 44.20
N CYS A 29 11.69 18.79 43.23
CA CYS A 29 10.55 18.97 42.34
C CYS A 29 9.36 18.23 42.96
N TYR A 30 8.25 18.93 43.20
CA TYR A 30 7.00 18.25 43.51
C TYR A 30 6.69 17.29 42.34
N PHE A 31 6.34 16.04 42.64
CA PHE A 31 6.29 15.00 41.61
C PHE A 31 4.92 14.36 41.48
N TYR A 32 4.39 13.79 42.55
CA TYR A 32 3.07 13.19 42.52
C TYR A 32 2.42 13.12 43.91
N GLU A 33 1.11 12.92 43.90
CA GLU A 33 0.24 12.64 45.04
C GLU A 33 -0.75 11.54 44.62
N ALA A 34 -0.95 10.54 45.46
CA ALA A 34 -1.98 9.53 45.27
C ALA A 34 -3.21 9.90 46.12
N VAL A 35 -4.33 10.18 45.46
CA VAL A 35 -5.61 10.54 46.11
C VAL A 35 -6.66 9.53 45.67
N ASP A 36 -7.17 8.75 46.62
CA ASP A 36 -8.13 7.65 46.37
C ASP A 36 -7.64 6.66 45.29
N LYS A 37 -8.34 6.62 44.14
CA LYS A 37 -7.99 5.80 42.96
C LYS A 37 -7.35 6.64 41.84
N SER A 38 -6.94 7.86 42.13
CA SER A 38 -6.34 8.79 41.17
C SER A 38 -4.89 9.12 41.52
N LEU A 39 -4.07 9.33 40.49
CA LEU A 39 -2.67 9.71 40.61
C LEU A 39 -2.47 11.07 39.99
N ARG A 40 -2.09 12.03 40.82
CA ARG A 40 -1.90 13.42 40.44
C ARG A 40 -0.42 13.72 40.33
N PHE A 41 0.06 14.08 39.15
CA PHE A 41 1.40 14.63 38.90
C PHE A 41 1.29 16.14 38.83
N PHE A 42 2.17 16.87 39.51
CA PHE A 42 2.07 18.32 39.56
C PHE A 42 3.43 18.98 39.73
N SER A 43 3.54 20.19 39.19
CA SER A 43 4.68 21.08 39.33
C SER A 43 4.17 22.53 39.30
N PRO A 44 4.99 23.55 39.62
CA PRO A 44 4.52 24.94 39.59
C PRO A 44 3.84 25.30 38.26
N GLY A 45 2.53 25.56 38.30
CA GLY A 45 1.72 25.94 37.14
C GLY A 45 1.23 24.78 36.25
N ASN A 46 1.59 23.53 36.53
CA ASN A 46 1.21 22.36 35.73
C ASN A 46 0.66 21.23 36.58
N GLU A 47 -0.34 20.54 36.05
CA GLU A 47 -1.00 19.41 36.70
C GLU A 47 -1.46 18.40 35.65
N PHE A 48 -1.28 17.12 35.97
CA PHE A 48 -1.74 16.00 35.16
C PHE A 48 -2.27 14.91 36.10
N ILE A 49 -3.54 14.54 35.97
CA ILE A 49 -4.20 13.58 36.85
C ILE A 49 -4.62 12.37 36.02
N LEU A 50 -4.20 11.19 36.47
CA LEU A 50 -4.68 9.90 36.00
C LEU A 50 -5.86 9.47 36.85
N HIS A 51 -7.03 9.40 36.22
CA HIS A 51 -8.26 8.85 36.80
C HIS A 51 -8.43 7.38 36.39
N PRO A 52 -9.32 6.61 37.05
CA PRO A 52 -9.63 5.24 36.64
C PRO A 52 -10.16 5.09 35.22
N ASP A 53 -10.81 6.14 34.69
CA ASP A 53 -11.51 6.12 33.39
C ASP A 53 -10.91 7.08 32.35
N GLY A 54 -9.86 7.83 32.72
CA GLY A 54 -9.26 8.81 31.82
C GLY A 54 -8.19 9.68 32.45
N ILE A 55 -7.94 10.83 31.85
CA ILE A 55 -6.94 11.80 32.27
C ILE A 55 -7.54 13.21 32.35
N SER A 56 -6.96 14.06 33.20
CA SER A 56 -7.17 15.50 33.15
C SER A 56 -5.84 16.23 33.22
N HIS A 57 -5.71 17.35 32.51
CA HIS A 57 -4.48 18.13 32.48
C HIS A 57 -4.77 19.62 32.65
N ARG A 58 -3.76 20.36 33.11
CA ARG A 58 -3.75 21.82 33.20
C ARG A 58 -2.30 22.33 33.12
N GLY A 59 -2.10 23.48 32.47
CA GLY A 59 -0.79 24.10 32.34
C GLY A 59 -0.20 23.93 30.94
N ASN A 60 1.12 23.88 30.84
CA ASN A 60 1.86 23.75 29.59
C ASN A 60 2.07 22.28 29.18
N GLY A 61 2.65 22.08 27.99
CA GLY A 61 2.96 20.77 27.46
C GLY A 61 1.88 20.24 26.51
N GLY A 62 1.81 18.92 26.38
CA GLY A 62 0.93 18.31 25.40
C GLY A 62 1.04 16.79 25.35
N THR A 63 0.48 16.24 24.29
CA THR A 63 0.52 14.81 23.97
C THR A 63 1.25 14.57 22.66
N PHE A 64 1.96 13.45 22.59
CA PHE A 64 2.51 12.97 21.34
C PHE A 64 2.49 11.44 21.27
N CYS A 65 2.39 10.93 20.06
CA CYS A 65 2.44 9.52 19.77
C CYS A 65 2.90 9.32 18.33
N GLU A 66 3.38 8.12 18.00
CA GLU A 66 3.63 7.77 16.60
C GLU A 66 2.32 7.81 15.80
N TYR A 67 2.37 8.34 14.58
CA TYR A 67 1.22 8.32 13.69
C TYR A 67 0.79 6.87 13.42
N MET A 68 -0.52 6.64 13.42
CA MET A 68 -1.14 5.35 13.14
C MET A 68 -2.22 5.53 12.08
N PHE A 69 -2.51 4.47 11.31
CA PHE A 69 -3.60 4.48 10.34
C PHE A 69 -4.93 4.94 10.97
N GLY A 70 -5.71 5.73 10.24
CA GLY A 70 -6.99 6.31 10.70
C GLY A 70 -6.86 7.59 11.53
N VAL A 71 -5.63 8.10 11.77
CA VAL A 71 -5.42 9.41 12.41
C VAL A 71 -5.06 10.45 11.35
N ASP A 72 -5.75 11.59 11.39
CA ASP A 72 -5.48 12.71 10.48
C ASP A 72 -4.02 13.17 10.59
N MET A 73 -3.30 13.09 9.47
CA MET A 73 -1.94 13.57 9.33
C MET A 73 -1.95 14.89 8.53
N PRO A 74 -1.54 16.03 9.10
CA PRO A 74 -1.47 17.27 8.34
C PRO A 74 -0.50 17.13 7.15
N LEU A 75 -0.83 17.73 6.00
CA LEU A 75 0.02 17.67 4.79
C LEU A 75 1.44 18.18 5.04
N ALA A 76 1.61 19.16 5.92
CA ALA A 76 2.92 19.68 6.34
C ALA A 76 3.80 18.67 7.10
N ASP A 77 3.17 17.69 7.76
CA ASP A 77 3.85 16.57 8.43
C ASP A 77 4.06 15.42 7.44
N LEU A 78 3.05 15.10 6.63
CA LEU A 78 3.13 14.09 5.58
C LEU A 78 4.29 14.37 4.61
N ALA A 79 4.47 15.63 4.23
CA ALA A 79 5.50 16.08 3.28
C ALA A 79 6.96 15.96 3.78
N LYS A 80 7.17 15.60 5.05
CA LYS A 80 8.51 15.50 5.67
C LYS A 80 8.78 14.07 6.11
N GLU A 81 9.70 13.39 5.43
CA GLU A 81 10.05 11.99 5.69
C GLU A 81 10.51 11.70 7.12
N GLU A 82 11.15 12.69 7.76
CA GLU A 82 11.64 12.56 9.13
C GLU A 82 10.54 12.65 10.21
N VAL A 83 9.34 13.12 9.86
CA VAL A 83 8.25 13.27 10.82
C VAL A 83 7.56 11.93 11.05
N ARG A 84 7.56 11.49 12.31
CA ARG A 84 7.00 10.20 12.74
C ARG A 84 5.86 10.34 13.73
N ASN A 85 5.91 11.39 14.54
CA ASN A 85 5.02 11.55 15.68
C ASN A 85 4.01 12.67 15.45
N ARG A 86 2.75 12.39 15.79
CA ARG A 86 1.71 13.39 16.02
C ARG A 86 2.04 14.11 17.32
N LEU A 87 2.04 15.44 17.29
CA LEU A 87 2.27 16.29 18.46
C LEU A 87 1.14 17.31 18.59
N VAL A 88 0.48 17.28 19.74
CA VAL A 88 -0.64 18.18 20.06
C VAL A 88 -0.33 18.89 21.36
N PHE A 89 -0.22 20.21 21.29
CA PHE A 89 -0.03 21.08 22.46
C PHE A 89 -1.38 21.51 23.03
N TYR A 90 -1.48 21.61 24.35
CA TYR A 90 -2.69 22.10 25.01
C TYR A 90 -2.96 23.57 24.65
N GLY A 91 -4.23 23.91 24.41
CA GLY A 91 -4.65 25.25 24.01
C GLY A 91 -4.20 25.64 22.59
N GLY A 92 -3.72 24.71 21.76
CA GLY A 92 -3.39 24.97 20.36
C GLY A 92 -4.64 25.01 19.47
N THR A 93 -4.83 26.09 18.73
CA THR A 93 -5.93 26.26 17.76
C THR A 93 -5.40 26.78 16.43
N TYR A 94 -6.00 26.35 15.31
CA TYR A 94 -5.64 26.86 13.99
C TYR A 94 -6.55 28.02 13.60
N GLN A 95 -5.97 29.11 13.12
CA GLN A 95 -6.71 30.22 12.51
C GLN A 95 -7.13 29.89 11.06
N GLU A 96 -8.05 30.65 10.48
CA GLU A 96 -8.52 30.49 9.09
C GLU A 96 -7.38 30.52 8.05
N ASN A 97 -6.27 31.20 8.37
CA ASN A 97 -5.06 31.25 7.53
C ASN A 97 -4.10 30.05 7.75
N GLY A 98 -4.49 29.05 8.54
CA GLY A 98 -3.68 27.89 8.87
C GLY A 98 -2.57 28.12 9.90
N SER A 99 -2.46 29.31 10.50
CA SER A 99 -1.47 29.59 11.55
C SER A 99 -1.91 29.03 12.91
N LEU A 100 -0.96 28.46 13.64
CA LEU A 100 -1.20 27.93 14.99
C LEU A 100 -1.16 29.09 16.00
N LYS A 101 -2.21 29.21 16.82
CA LYS A 101 -2.29 30.14 17.94
C LYS A 101 -2.56 29.39 19.24
N PHE A 102 -1.83 29.76 20.28
CA PHE A 102 -2.07 29.28 21.64
C PHE A 102 -3.03 30.21 22.39
N ILE A 103 -3.98 29.61 23.10
CA ILE A 103 -4.88 30.29 24.05
C ILE A 103 -4.49 29.89 25.48
N ASP A 104 -4.89 30.72 26.46
CA ASP A 104 -4.60 30.45 27.88
C ASP A 104 -5.44 29.31 28.48
N GLN A 105 -6.50 28.89 27.78
CA GLN A 105 -7.33 27.76 28.20
C GLN A 105 -6.66 26.45 27.75
N THR A 106 -5.87 25.87 28.67
CA THR A 106 -5.14 24.62 28.45
C THR A 106 -5.63 23.46 29.31
N ASP A 107 -6.64 23.69 30.14
CA ASP A 107 -7.31 22.64 30.90
C ASP A 107 -8.14 21.74 29.99
N GLY A 108 -8.14 20.44 30.30
CA GLY A 108 -8.87 19.45 29.51
C GLY A 108 -9.00 18.12 30.22
N GLN A 109 -9.98 17.33 29.78
CA GLN A 109 -10.22 15.97 30.25
C GLN A 109 -10.49 15.05 29.07
N MET A 110 -9.92 13.84 29.10
CA MET A 110 -10.07 12.83 28.04
C MET A 110 -10.29 11.46 28.66
N SER A 111 -11.23 10.68 28.13
CA SER A 111 -11.37 9.26 28.48
C SER A 111 -10.26 8.44 27.82
N PHE A 112 -9.96 7.26 28.37
CA PHE A 112 -8.98 6.36 27.73
C PHE A 112 -9.40 5.93 26.32
N ASP A 113 -10.68 5.67 26.10
CA ASP A 113 -11.20 5.34 24.76
C ASP A 113 -10.84 6.44 23.76
N ARG A 114 -11.02 7.71 24.14
CA ARG A 114 -10.67 8.84 23.27
C ARG A 114 -9.17 8.97 23.05
N VAL A 115 -8.35 8.76 24.10
CA VAL A 115 -6.88 8.79 23.99
C VAL A 115 -6.36 7.75 23.00
N PHE A 116 -6.82 6.50 23.09
CA PHE A 116 -6.38 5.42 22.19
C PHE A 116 -7.11 5.44 20.83
N PHE A 117 -8.22 6.17 20.71
CA PHE A 117 -8.89 6.40 19.43
C PHE A 117 -8.21 7.51 18.62
N GLU A 118 -8.07 8.71 19.18
CA GLU A 118 -7.46 9.86 18.48
C GLU A 118 -5.93 9.76 18.40
N GLY A 119 -5.30 9.07 19.34
CA GLY A 119 -3.86 8.82 19.38
C GLY A 119 -3.48 7.48 18.75
N ASN A 120 -2.35 6.94 19.19
CA ASN A 120 -1.93 5.59 18.84
C ASN A 120 -2.74 4.57 19.66
N ALA A 121 -3.18 3.48 19.04
CA ALA A 121 -4.02 2.48 19.71
C ALA A 121 -3.31 1.76 20.87
N VAL A 122 -1.98 1.75 20.91
CA VAL A 122 -1.19 1.00 21.89
C VAL A 122 -0.51 1.90 22.92
N HIS A 123 0.20 2.96 22.48
CA HIS A 123 1.04 3.79 23.35
C HIS A 123 0.85 5.29 23.10
N ASN A 124 0.55 6.06 24.14
CA ASN A 124 0.46 7.52 24.06
C ASN A 124 1.31 8.19 25.12
N TYR A 125 2.01 9.27 24.76
CA TYR A 125 2.84 10.04 25.67
C TYR A 125 2.20 11.39 25.97
N PHE A 126 2.39 11.84 27.20
CA PHE A 126 2.01 13.15 27.71
C PHE A 126 3.23 13.75 28.37
N PHE A 127 3.40 15.06 28.23
CA PHE A 127 4.51 15.74 28.87
C PHE A 127 4.12 17.14 29.32
N PHE A 128 4.82 17.63 30.33
CA PHE A 128 4.82 19.03 30.75
C PHE A 128 6.18 19.38 31.35
N LEU A 129 6.46 20.67 31.47
CA LEU A 129 7.78 21.15 31.86
C LEU A 129 7.70 22.36 32.81
N THR A 130 8.61 22.42 33.76
CA THR A 130 8.83 23.63 34.57
C THR A 130 10.26 24.12 34.40
N GLY A 131 10.47 25.44 34.40
CA GLY A 131 11.79 26.08 34.52
C GLY A 131 12.34 26.70 33.22
N SER A 132 12.49 25.91 32.13
CA SER A 132 13.01 26.43 30.85
C SER A 132 12.07 27.41 30.13
N VAL A 133 10.82 27.50 30.56
CA VAL A 133 9.80 28.39 30.00
C VAL A 133 9.18 29.23 31.11
N SER A 134 8.91 30.49 30.81
CA SER A 134 8.39 31.50 31.76
C SER A 134 7.37 32.39 31.07
N GLY A 135 6.48 33.01 31.86
CA GLY A 135 5.43 33.89 31.34
C GLY A 135 4.03 33.25 31.41
N PRO A 136 3.02 33.86 30.78
CA PRO A 136 1.69 33.28 30.59
C PRO A 136 1.75 31.92 29.88
N VAL A 137 0.73 31.08 30.07
CA VAL A 137 0.74 29.69 29.57
C VAL A 137 0.84 29.63 28.04
N HIS A 138 0.18 30.53 27.31
CA HIS A 138 0.29 30.57 25.85
C HIS A 138 1.73 30.88 25.36
N GLU A 139 2.46 31.78 26.05
CA GLU A 139 3.87 32.07 25.74
C GLU A 139 4.77 30.87 26.07
N GLN A 140 4.48 30.17 27.18
CA GLN A 140 5.17 28.94 27.52
C GLN A 140 4.97 27.86 26.45
N GLN A 141 3.76 27.71 25.91
CA GLN A 141 3.48 26.74 24.83
C GLN A 141 4.22 27.09 23.54
N ASP A 142 4.26 28.38 23.15
CA ASP A 142 5.04 28.81 21.99
C ASP A 142 6.54 28.54 22.17
N ALA A 143 7.08 28.83 23.36
CA ALA A 143 8.47 28.52 23.70
C ALA A 143 8.75 27.00 23.67
N LEU A 144 7.84 26.18 24.22
CA LEU A 144 7.97 24.72 24.19
C LEU A 144 7.89 24.15 22.76
N LEU A 145 7.00 24.68 21.92
CA LEU A 145 6.92 24.28 20.52
C LEU A 145 8.23 24.57 19.79
N ARG A 146 8.84 25.75 20.01
CA ARG A 146 10.13 26.12 19.42
C ARG A 146 11.28 25.25 19.93
N LEU A 147 11.28 24.91 21.22
CA LEU A 147 12.34 24.14 21.86
C LEU A 147 12.26 22.65 21.51
N LEU A 148 11.09 22.04 21.65
CA LEU A 148 10.89 20.59 21.62
C LEU A 148 10.15 20.10 20.38
N GLY A 149 9.40 20.95 19.68
CA GLY A 149 8.48 20.52 18.62
C GLY A 149 9.16 19.74 17.50
N LYS A 150 10.34 20.18 17.04
CA LYS A 150 11.11 19.48 16.00
C LYS A 150 11.63 18.12 16.50
N LEU A 151 12.13 18.07 17.74
CA LEU A 151 12.67 16.84 18.34
C LEU A 151 11.56 15.81 18.54
N LEU A 152 10.47 16.20 19.21
CA LEU A 152 9.36 15.31 19.51
C LEU A 152 8.69 14.78 18.23
N LYS A 153 8.55 15.59 17.17
CA LYS A 153 7.99 15.12 15.88
C LYS A 153 8.87 14.10 15.16
N ARG A 154 10.19 14.09 15.40
CA ARG A 154 11.18 13.28 14.65
C ARG A 154 11.83 12.17 15.47
N SER A 155 11.64 12.16 16.79
CA SER A 155 12.28 11.18 17.67
C SER A 155 11.84 9.76 17.34
N GLY A 156 12.82 8.87 17.11
CA GLY A 156 12.60 7.44 16.94
C GLY A 156 12.47 6.69 18.27
N SER A 157 12.91 7.30 19.37
CA SER A 157 12.92 6.72 20.72
C SER A 157 11.49 6.52 21.25
N ALA A 158 10.55 7.39 20.86
CA ALA A 158 9.13 7.22 21.12
C ALA A 158 8.53 5.95 20.46
N SER A 159 8.90 5.67 19.21
CA SER A 159 8.48 4.48 18.44
C SER A 159 9.12 3.19 18.96
N ALA A 160 10.38 3.26 19.39
CA ALA A 160 11.13 2.12 19.92
C ALA A 160 10.73 1.74 21.36
N GLY A 161 9.98 2.62 22.04
CA GLY A 161 9.69 2.45 23.47
C GLY A 161 10.94 2.59 24.34
N ASP A 162 11.92 3.37 23.90
CA ASP A 162 13.11 3.72 24.69
C ASP A 162 12.85 5.05 25.42
N GLU A 163 12.22 4.97 26.59
CA GLU A 163 11.93 6.17 27.37
C GLU A 163 13.20 6.86 27.88
N SER A 164 14.28 6.10 28.10
CA SER A 164 15.54 6.65 28.60
C SER A 164 16.21 7.50 27.53
N GLY A 165 16.34 6.96 26.30
CA GLY A 165 16.86 7.70 25.16
C GLY A 165 16.03 8.95 24.85
N LEU A 166 14.69 8.84 24.93
CA LEU A 166 13.80 9.99 24.73
C LEU A 166 13.98 11.08 25.79
N ILE A 167 14.15 10.70 27.06
CA ILE A 167 14.41 11.66 28.14
C ILE A 167 15.76 12.33 27.95
N ASP A 168 16.80 11.56 27.59
CA ASP A 168 18.14 12.10 27.34
C ASP A 168 18.14 13.12 26.18
N GLU A 169 17.44 12.78 25.08
CA GLU A 169 17.23 13.66 23.93
C GLU A 169 16.55 14.98 24.34
N VAL A 170 15.42 14.88 25.06
CA VAL A 170 14.63 16.05 25.47
C VAL A 170 15.40 16.89 26.50
N PHE A 171 15.95 16.25 27.54
CA PHE A 171 16.65 16.92 28.64
C PHE A 171 17.95 17.59 28.16
N GLY A 172 18.58 17.07 27.10
CA GLY A 172 19.73 17.69 26.45
C GLY A 172 19.45 19.12 25.94
N LEU A 173 18.19 19.45 25.65
CA LEU A 173 17.77 20.80 25.21
C LEU A 173 17.31 21.70 26.36
N LEU A 174 17.20 21.18 27.58
CA LEU A 174 16.64 21.91 28.72
C LEU A 174 17.70 22.65 29.54
N GLY A 175 17.33 23.82 30.05
CA GLY A 175 18.15 24.62 30.94
C GLY A 175 18.38 23.96 32.32
N HIS A 176 19.38 24.44 33.05
CA HIS A 176 19.85 23.84 34.31
C HIS A 176 18.84 23.83 35.48
N ARG A 177 17.75 24.60 35.38
CA ARG A 177 16.68 24.67 36.40
C ARG A 177 15.39 24.02 35.95
N SER A 178 15.48 23.10 35.00
CA SER A 178 14.30 22.48 34.39
C SER A 178 13.98 21.13 34.98
N SER A 179 12.68 20.85 35.04
CA SER A 179 12.12 19.56 35.38
C SER A 179 11.16 19.14 34.28
N LEU A 180 11.43 18.00 33.65
CA LEU A 180 10.60 17.36 32.64
C LEU A 180 9.77 16.27 33.28
N TYR A 181 8.51 16.18 32.91
CA TYR A 181 7.61 15.11 33.30
C TYR A 181 7.10 14.45 32.04
N LEU A 182 7.29 13.14 31.93
CA LEU A 182 6.87 12.33 30.80
C LEU A 182 6.00 11.18 31.32
N ILE A 183 4.76 11.09 30.85
CA ILE A 183 3.80 10.07 31.22
C ILE A 183 3.44 9.28 29.96
N LYS A 184 3.75 7.98 29.96
CA LYS A 184 3.36 7.02 28.93
C LYS A 184 2.16 6.21 29.41
N LEU A 185 1.14 6.12 28.57
CA LEU A 185 0.00 5.24 28.76
C LEU A 185 0.04 4.08 27.77
N ILE A 186 -0.25 2.87 28.27
CA ILE A 186 -0.27 1.64 27.48
C ILE A 186 -1.62 0.96 27.63
N ASN A 187 -2.28 0.67 26.51
CA ASN A 187 -3.45 -0.21 26.51
C ASN A 187 -2.98 -1.67 26.48
N LYS A 188 -3.10 -2.37 27.61
CA LYS A 188 -2.63 -3.75 27.81
C LYS A 188 -3.27 -4.72 26.81
N LYS A 189 -4.55 -4.55 26.54
CA LYS A 189 -5.30 -5.43 25.65
C LYS A 189 -4.87 -5.23 24.20
N HIS A 190 -4.78 -3.97 23.75
CA HIS A 190 -4.31 -3.65 22.40
C HIS A 190 -2.86 -4.06 22.20
N LYS A 191 -2.00 -3.89 23.21
CA LYS A 191 -0.60 -4.33 23.18
C LYS A 191 -0.48 -5.85 23.01
N ALA A 192 -1.25 -6.62 23.78
CA ALA A 192 -1.24 -8.08 23.67
C ALA A 192 -1.67 -8.56 22.27
N TYR A 193 -2.71 -7.94 21.70
CA TYR A 193 -3.15 -8.21 20.33
C TYR A 193 -2.10 -7.80 19.29
N HIS A 194 -1.52 -6.61 19.44
CA HIS A 194 -0.44 -6.08 18.58
C HIS A 194 0.76 -7.03 18.54
N ASP A 195 1.28 -7.42 19.70
CA ASP A 195 2.47 -8.28 19.79
C ASP A 195 2.19 -9.67 19.21
N THR A 196 1.02 -10.25 19.49
CA THR A 196 0.62 -11.54 18.92
C THR A 196 0.51 -11.47 17.41
N PHE A 197 -0.14 -10.43 16.87
CA PHE A 197 -0.27 -10.26 15.42
C PHE A 197 1.07 -10.01 14.73
N ARG A 198 1.95 -9.20 15.35
CA ARG A 198 3.31 -8.96 14.86
C ARG A 198 4.07 -10.26 14.71
N ASP A 199 4.09 -11.09 15.75
CA ASP A 199 4.85 -12.33 15.75
C ASP A 199 4.31 -13.32 14.71
N LEU A 200 2.99 -13.44 14.57
CA LEU A 200 2.34 -14.24 13.52
C LEU A 200 2.64 -13.72 12.11
N TYR A 201 2.57 -12.40 11.91
CA TYR A 201 2.82 -11.79 10.61
C TYR A 201 4.28 -11.96 10.18
N TYR A 202 5.23 -11.78 11.11
CA TYR A 202 6.66 -11.96 10.83
C TYR A 202 7.03 -13.42 10.57
N THR A 203 6.31 -14.36 11.19
CA THR A 203 6.56 -15.80 11.02
C THR A 203 5.99 -16.34 9.71
N TYR A 204 4.74 -16.02 9.38
CA TYR A 204 4.04 -16.67 8.27
C TYR A 204 3.92 -15.80 7.01
N ARG A 205 3.97 -14.47 7.13
CA ARG A 205 3.57 -13.44 6.13
C ARG A 205 2.15 -13.55 5.55
N THR A 206 1.60 -14.76 5.52
CA THR A 206 0.22 -15.12 5.20
C THR A 206 -0.30 -15.90 6.38
N LEU A 207 -1.17 -15.30 7.21
CA LEU A 207 -1.72 -16.02 8.35
C LEU A 207 -2.52 -17.25 7.86
N PRO A 208 -2.17 -18.47 8.31
CA PRO A 208 -3.02 -19.63 8.10
C PRO A 208 -4.39 -19.44 8.76
N ASP A 209 -5.45 -20.03 8.20
CA ASP A 209 -6.83 -19.88 8.70
C ASP A 209 -6.99 -20.23 10.19
N HIS A 210 -6.23 -21.23 10.67
CA HIS A 210 -6.25 -21.63 12.08
C HIS A 210 -5.61 -20.59 13.01
N GLU A 211 -4.55 -19.89 12.57
CA GLU A 211 -3.93 -18.81 13.34
C GLU A 211 -4.79 -17.54 13.28
N PHE A 212 -5.46 -17.28 12.16
CA PHE A 212 -6.42 -16.19 12.05
C PHE A 212 -7.63 -16.40 12.99
N ALA A 213 -8.14 -17.62 13.08
CA ALA A 213 -9.22 -17.96 14.01
C ALA A 213 -8.81 -17.75 15.49
N LYS A 214 -7.59 -18.14 15.87
CA LYS A 214 -7.04 -17.87 17.21
C LYS A 214 -6.90 -16.37 17.49
N LEU A 215 -6.45 -15.60 16.50
CA LEU A 215 -6.32 -14.15 16.62
C LEU A 215 -7.70 -13.48 16.80
N GLN A 216 -8.71 -13.95 16.08
CA GLN A 216 -10.07 -13.43 16.20
C GLN A 216 -10.68 -13.78 17.56
N GLN A 217 -10.47 -15.01 18.05
CA GLN A 217 -10.86 -15.40 19.40
C GLN A 217 -10.16 -14.55 20.46
N LEU A 218 -8.87 -14.26 20.29
CA LEU A 218 -8.13 -13.36 21.18
C LEU A 218 -8.74 -11.95 21.21
N ALA A 219 -9.10 -11.41 20.04
CA ALA A 219 -9.74 -10.10 19.97
C ALA A 219 -11.10 -10.06 20.68
N GLU A 220 -11.90 -11.12 20.55
CA GLU A 220 -13.19 -11.25 21.25
C GLU A 220 -13.01 -11.36 22.76
N VAL A 221 -12.05 -12.16 23.24
CA VAL A 221 -11.72 -12.30 24.67
C VAL A 221 -11.24 -10.97 25.26
N LEU A 222 -10.46 -10.20 24.50
CA LEU A 222 -9.98 -8.90 24.91
C LEU A 222 -11.06 -7.80 24.75
N GLY A 223 -12.09 -8.03 23.94
CA GLY A 223 -13.14 -7.04 23.65
C GLY A 223 -12.64 -5.86 22.81
N ILE A 224 -11.77 -6.14 21.83
CA ILE A 224 -11.25 -5.13 20.90
C ILE A 224 -12.21 -5.00 19.72
N ASP A 225 -12.67 -3.80 19.40
CA ASP A 225 -13.57 -3.59 18.26
C ASP A 225 -12.85 -3.80 16.91
N ARG A 226 -13.63 -4.05 15.84
CA ARG A 226 -13.09 -4.37 14.51
C ARG A 226 -12.22 -3.25 13.94
N TYR A 227 -12.57 -2.00 14.21
CA TYR A 227 -11.85 -0.86 13.68
C TYR A 227 -10.46 -0.73 14.34
N GLN A 228 -10.37 -0.88 15.66
CA GLN A 228 -9.10 -0.91 16.38
C GLN A 228 -8.23 -2.11 15.98
N GLN A 229 -8.84 -3.29 15.76
CA GLN A 229 -8.12 -4.45 15.22
C GLN A 229 -7.47 -4.11 13.87
N GLU A 230 -8.21 -3.49 12.96
CA GLU A 230 -7.71 -3.10 11.64
C GLU A 230 -6.58 -2.07 11.74
N ARG A 231 -6.73 -1.03 12.57
CA ARG A 231 -5.68 -0.03 12.81
C ARG A 231 -4.39 -0.66 13.32
N ILE A 232 -4.48 -1.55 14.31
CA ILE A 232 -3.32 -2.27 14.88
C ILE A 232 -2.67 -3.16 13.83
N ARG A 233 -3.46 -3.90 13.04
CA ARG A 233 -2.92 -4.77 11.98
C ARG A 233 -2.21 -3.97 10.90
N ILE A 234 -2.82 -2.88 10.43
CA ILE A 234 -2.22 -2.01 9.41
C ILE A 234 -0.91 -1.41 9.91
N ASP A 235 -0.85 -0.96 11.17
CA ASP A 235 0.39 -0.41 11.76
C ASP A 235 1.53 -1.42 11.76
N VAL A 236 1.26 -2.66 12.21
CA VAL A 236 2.24 -3.76 12.18
C VAL A 236 2.70 -4.07 10.76
N MET A 237 1.76 -4.13 9.81
CA MET A 237 2.07 -4.43 8.40
C MET A 237 2.88 -3.29 7.75
N TYR A 238 2.56 -2.03 8.02
CA TYR A 238 3.31 -0.88 7.51
C TYR A 238 4.74 -0.84 8.08
N LYS A 239 4.91 -1.11 9.38
CA LYS A 239 6.22 -1.09 10.05
C LYS A 239 7.16 -2.21 9.61
N HIS A 240 6.65 -3.21 8.89
CA HIS A 240 7.48 -4.26 8.32
C HIS A 240 8.47 -3.65 7.29
N PRO A 241 9.79 -3.94 7.36
CA PRO A 241 10.81 -3.29 6.53
C PRO A 241 10.53 -3.31 5.02
N ASP A 242 10.04 -4.44 4.51
CA ASP A 242 9.74 -4.60 3.08
C ASP A 242 8.56 -3.76 2.62
N ASN A 243 7.54 -3.60 3.48
CA ASN A 243 6.33 -2.86 3.15
C ASN A 243 6.56 -1.35 3.30
N ARG A 244 7.28 -0.96 4.35
CA ARG A 244 7.63 0.45 4.62
C ARG A 244 8.31 1.09 3.42
N ARG A 245 9.27 0.40 2.79
CA ARG A 245 9.97 0.88 1.60
C ARG A 245 9.01 1.20 0.45
N ILE A 246 8.06 0.31 0.17
CA ILE A 246 7.10 0.46 -0.93
C ILE A 246 6.12 1.61 -0.67
N VAL A 247 5.60 1.69 0.56
CA VAL A 247 4.63 2.73 0.94
C VAL A 247 5.30 4.10 1.02
N ASP A 248 6.53 4.19 1.54
CA ASP A 248 7.27 5.45 1.61
C ASP A 248 7.65 5.95 0.20
N GLU A 249 8.06 5.05 -0.70
CA GLU A 249 8.31 5.40 -2.11
C GLU A 249 7.03 5.89 -2.82
N TYR A 250 5.91 5.21 -2.59
CA TYR A 250 4.60 5.61 -3.12
C TYR A 250 4.20 7.01 -2.65
N LYS A 251 4.30 7.24 -1.34
CA LYS A 251 4.03 8.52 -0.69
C LYS A 251 4.92 9.63 -1.25
N ASN A 252 6.22 9.37 -1.44
CA ASN A 252 7.18 10.35 -1.94
C ASN A 252 6.87 10.79 -3.37
N ILE A 253 6.47 9.86 -4.24
CA ILE A 253 6.07 10.19 -5.61
C ILE A 253 4.81 11.05 -5.60
N LEU A 254 3.81 10.73 -4.79
CA LEU A 254 2.60 11.54 -4.68
C LEU A 254 2.88 12.96 -4.17
N ILE A 255 3.72 13.12 -3.14
CA ILE A 255 4.13 14.45 -2.65
C ILE A 255 4.88 15.23 -3.73
N ALA A 256 5.75 14.57 -4.50
CA ALA A 256 6.47 15.20 -5.59
C ALA A 256 5.52 15.68 -6.70
N CYS A 257 4.48 14.89 -7.00
CA CYS A 257 3.45 15.25 -7.98
C CYS A 257 2.57 16.41 -7.50
N ASP A 258 2.13 16.37 -6.24
CA ASP A 258 1.32 17.44 -5.62
C ASP A 258 2.07 18.78 -5.63
N ARG A 259 3.38 18.79 -5.31
CA ARG A 259 4.23 19.99 -5.41
C ARG A 259 4.42 20.48 -6.84
N LYS A 260 4.46 19.57 -7.82
CA LYS A 260 4.68 19.92 -9.24
C LYS A 260 3.42 20.43 -9.91
N GLY A 261 2.24 20.14 -9.39
CA GLY A 261 1.01 20.57 -10.03
C GLY A 261 0.62 19.73 -11.27
N THR A 262 1.30 18.60 -11.53
CA THR A 262 1.00 17.69 -12.64
C THR A 262 1.56 16.29 -12.34
N ILE A 263 0.86 15.23 -12.72
CA ILE A 263 1.38 13.86 -12.71
C ILE A 263 1.83 13.51 -14.12
N SER A 264 3.12 13.30 -14.32
CA SER A 264 3.61 12.78 -15.60
C SER A 264 3.21 11.32 -15.82
N LYS A 265 3.10 10.87 -17.07
CA LYS A 265 2.89 9.44 -17.41
C LYS A 265 3.86 8.49 -16.71
N LEU A 266 5.10 8.94 -16.50
CA LEU A 266 6.16 8.20 -15.83
C LEU A 266 5.89 8.03 -14.33
N GLU A 267 5.46 9.09 -13.67
CA GLU A 267 5.07 9.06 -12.25
C GLU A 267 3.82 8.19 -12.09
N ASN A 268 2.87 8.26 -13.02
CA ASN A 268 1.67 7.43 -12.99
C ASN A 268 1.97 5.93 -13.15
N ALA A 269 2.82 5.56 -14.13
CA ALA A 269 3.27 4.18 -14.32
C ALA A 269 4.02 3.63 -13.09
N ARG A 270 4.82 4.47 -12.41
CA ARG A 270 5.49 4.09 -11.15
C ARG A 270 4.51 3.87 -10.01
N LEU A 271 3.49 4.73 -9.86
CA LEU A 271 2.41 4.54 -8.90
C LEU A 271 1.63 3.24 -9.20
N THR A 272 1.43 2.89 -10.48
CA THR A 272 0.86 1.59 -10.89
C THR A 272 1.72 0.43 -10.45
N ARG A 273 3.01 0.47 -10.77
CA ARG A 273 3.96 -0.57 -10.40
C ARG A 273 4.00 -0.78 -8.88
N LEU A 274 4.04 0.30 -8.10
CA LEU A 274 4.07 0.23 -6.64
C LEU A 274 2.76 -0.32 -6.05
N LYS A 275 1.60 -0.03 -6.67
CA LYS A 275 0.32 -0.68 -6.31
C LYS A 275 0.31 -2.18 -6.66
N THR A 276 0.85 -2.57 -7.80
CA THR A 276 0.96 -4.01 -8.15
C THR A 276 1.90 -4.73 -7.19
N LEU A 277 3.01 -4.09 -6.80
CA LEU A 277 3.95 -4.59 -5.77
C LEU A 277 3.31 -4.68 -4.40
N SER A 278 2.44 -3.73 -4.05
CA SER A 278 1.78 -3.70 -2.76
C SER A 278 0.74 -4.81 -2.64
N VAL A 279 0.01 -5.11 -3.72
CA VAL A 279 -0.86 -6.29 -3.82
C VAL A 279 -0.04 -7.58 -3.67
N ARG A 280 1.12 -7.69 -4.34
CA ARG A 280 2.01 -8.87 -4.23
C ARG A 280 2.56 -9.08 -2.82
N ASN A 281 2.91 -8.00 -2.13
CA ASN A 281 3.40 -8.02 -0.74
C ASN A 281 2.29 -8.02 0.31
N LYS A 282 1.01 -8.13 -0.12
CA LYS A 282 -0.17 -8.16 0.76
C LYS A 282 -0.28 -6.94 1.66
N ILE A 283 0.15 -5.78 1.16
CA ILE A 283 -0.02 -4.50 1.86
C ILE A 283 -1.50 -4.10 1.71
N PRO A 284 -2.18 -3.72 2.80
CA PRO A 284 -3.59 -3.32 2.74
C PRO A 284 -3.80 -2.16 1.76
N SER A 285 -4.77 -2.33 0.83
CA SER A 285 -5.12 -1.29 -0.14
C SER A 285 -5.59 0.01 0.52
N ALA A 286 -6.18 -0.09 1.72
CA ALA A 286 -6.58 1.01 2.57
C ALA A 286 -5.46 2.05 2.78
N LEU A 287 -4.20 1.62 2.91
CA LEU A 287 -3.06 2.54 3.06
C LEU A 287 -2.89 3.45 1.84
N PHE A 288 -3.07 2.90 0.64
CA PHE A 288 -2.93 3.64 -0.62
C PHE A 288 -4.13 4.55 -0.88
N TYR A 289 -5.34 4.12 -0.53
CA TYR A 289 -6.54 4.95 -0.66
C TYR A 289 -6.46 6.25 0.15
N THR A 290 -6.05 6.18 1.42
CA THR A 290 -5.85 7.40 2.23
C THR A 290 -4.79 8.32 1.66
N LEU A 291 -3.69 7.78 1.13
CA LEU A 291 -2.63 8.60 0.50
C LEU A 291 -3.11 9.25 -0.80
N ASP A 292 -3.91 8.54 -1.59
CA ASP A 292 -4.51 9.06 -2.81
C ASP A 292 -5.55 10.17 -2.53
N GLU A 293 -6.39 9.99 -1.50
CA GLU A 293 -7.38 11.01 -1.10
C GLU A 293 -6.72 12.29 -0.58
N MET A 294 -5.66 12.17 0.22
CA MET A 294 -5.00 13.33 0.84
C MET A 294 -4.18 14.18 -0.14
N LEU A 295 -3.82 13.67 -1.31
CA LEU A 295 -2.84 14.28 -2.23
C LEU A 295 -3.36 14.45 -3.68
N LYS A 296 -4.63 14.15 -3.97
CA LYS A 296 -5.23 14.43 -5.28
C LYS A 296 -5.82 15.85 -5.31
N ASN A 297 -5.25 16.71 -6.16
CA ASN A 297 -5.96 17.87 -6.69
C ASN A 297 -6.56 17.51 -8.06
N ASP A 298 -7.83 17.85 -8.30
CA ASP A 298 -8.61 17.50 -9.51
C ASP A 298 -8.12 18.14 -10.84
N LYS A 299 -6.90 18.69 -10.90
CA LYS A 299 -6.41 19.50 -12.04
C LYS A 299 -5.06 19.08 -12.62
N LEU A 300 -4.56 17.88 -12.31
CA LEU A 300 -3.13 17.54 -12.45
C LEU A 300 -2.78 16.56 -13.58
N VAL A 301 -3.49 16.54 -14.72
CA VAL A 301 -3.12 15.70 -15.89
C VAL A 301 -2.96 16.57 -17.14
N ASP A 302 -1.89 16.32 -17.91
CA ASP A 302 -1.48 17.04 -19.11
C ASP A 302 -2.63 17.20 -20.13
N LEU A 303 -2.85 18.44 -20.59
CA LEU A 303 -3.99 18.85 -21.43
C LEU A 303 -3.93 18.36 -22.89
N GLU A 304 -2.82 17.76 -23.33
CA GLU A 304 -2.62 17.35 -24.72
C GLU A 304 -3.25 15.98 -25.08
N GLU A 305 -3.80 15.22 -24.12
CA GLU A 305 -4.34 13.87 -24.39
C GLU A 305 -5.87 13.74 -24.45
N GLN A 306 -6.66 14.82 -24.31
CA GLN A 306 -8.12 14.73 -24.12
C GLN A 306 -8.99 14.67 -25.39
N ASP A 307 -8.50 14.12 -26.50
CA ASP A 307 -9.36 13.87 -27.67
C ASP A 307 -10.48 12.87 -27.33
N TYR A 308 -10.18 11.81 -26.58
CA TYR A 308 -11.15 10.78 -26.19
C TYR A 308 -12.17 11.26 -25.14
N ILE A 309 -11.78 12.20 -24.26
CA ILE A 309 -12.68 12.81 -23.26
C ILE A 309 -13.66 13.78 -23.94
N SER A 310 -13.17 14.53 -24.93
CA SER A 310 -14.01 15.43 -25.74
C SER A 310 -15.04 14.65 -26.55
N GLU A 311 -14.62 13.53 -27.17
CA GLU A 311 -15.51 12.63 -27.90
C GLU A 311 -16.54 11.95 -26.96
N THR A 312 -16.10 11.50 -25.78
CA THR A 312 -17.00 10.96 -24.73
C THR A 312 -18.06 11.98 -24.33
N ARG A 313 -17.66 13.24 -24.09
CA ARG A 313 -18.59 14.32 -23.74
C ARG A 313 -19.56 14.61 -24.87
N GLN A 314 -19.13 14.57 -26.14
CA GLN A 314 -20.01 14.77 -27.29
C GLN A 314 -21.07 13.67 -27.40
N ILE A 315 -20.67 12.40 -27.27
CA ILE A 315 -21.59 11.26 -27.34
C ILE A 315 -22.60 11.31 -26.19
N LEU A 316 -22.14 11.51 -24.95
CA LEU A 316 -23.02 11.54 -23.77
C LEU A 316 -23.93 12.79 -23.72
N VAL A 317 -23.48 13.95 -24.20
CA VAL A 317 -24.34 15.14 -24.35
C VAL A 317 -25.35 14.95 -25.47
N GLY A 318 -25.00 14.20 -26.52
CA GLY A 318 -25.89 13.86 -27.63
C GLY A 318 -27.17 13.15 -27.19
N ILE A 319 -27.08 12.32 -26.13
CA ILE A 319 -28.24 11.62 -25.53
C ILE A 319 -29.32 12.62 -25.09
N PHE A 320 -28.95 13.81 -24.64
CA PHE A 320 -29.89 14.83 -24.14
C PHE A 320 -30.52 15.69 -25.23
N LEU A 321 -30.12 15.55 -26.50
CA LEU A 321 -30.63 16.33 -27.64
C LEU A 321 -31.90 15.75 -28.27
N GLN A 322 -32.49 14.70 -27.68
CA GLN A 322 -33.74 14.06 -28.13
C GLN A 322 -34.97 15.00 -28.20
N GLU A 323 -34.87 16.27 -27.78
CA GLU A 323 -35.95 17.27 -27.84
C GLU A 323 -36.36 17.69 -29.28
N ARG A 324 -35.71 17.18 -30.34
CA ARG A 324 -36.04 17.55 -31.75
C ARG A 324 -36.00 16.38 -32.74
N GLN A 325 -36.95 15.44 -32.67
CA GLN A 325 -37.34 14.54 -33.79
C GLN A 325 -36.18 13.94 -34.64
N ILE A 326 -35.06 13.63 -34.02
CA ILE A 326 -33.95 12.88 -34.60
C ILE A 326 -33.77 11.69 -33.66
N ASP A 327 -33.89 10.47 -34.19
CA ASP A 327 -33.64 9.23 -33.47
C ASP A 327 -32.14 9.19 -33.09
N ALA A 328 -31.82 9.81 -31.95
CA ALA A 328 -30.49 9.86 -31.36
C ALA A 328 -30.37 8.76 -30.29
N SER A 329 -30.75 7.54 -30.64
CA SER A 329 -30.37 6.35 -29.86
C SER A 329 -28.87 6.12 -30.07
N ILE A 330 -28.13 5.82 -29.00
CA ILE A 330 -26.71 5.45 -29.07
C ILE A 330 -26.58 4.28 -30.05
N ASP A 331 -25.81 4.47 -31.11
CA ASP A 331 -25.56 3.41 -32.09
C ASP A 331 -24.41 2.49 -31.63
N HIS A 332 -24.18 1.41 -32.38
CA HIS A 332 -23.11 0.47 -32.06
C HIS A 332 -21.71 1.12 -32.19
N GLU A 333 -21.54 2.13 -33.05
CA GLU A 333 -20.26 2.82 -33.24
C GLU A 333 -19.95 3.75 -32.05
N ASP A 334 -20.94 4.47 -31.54
CA ASP A 334 -20.86 5.30 -30.34
C ASP A 334 -20.51 4.45 -29.11
N MET A 335 -21.10 3.26 -28.98
CA MET A 335 -20.77 2.34 -27.90
C MET A 335 -19.33 1.82 -27.99
N ILE A 336 -18.84 1.50 -29.19
CA ILE A 336 -17.44 1.08 -29.40
C ILE A 336 -16.49 2.20 -29.01
N LYS A 337 -16.76 3.45 -29.43
CA LYS A 337 -15.96 4.62 -29.08
C LYS A 337 -15.94 4.87 -27.57
N LEU A 338 -17.08 4.74 -26.91
CA LEU A 338 -17.19 4.86 -25.45
C LEU A 338 -16.40 3.77 -24.72
N LEU A 339 -16.40 2.53 -25.22
CA LEU A 339 -15.61 1.43 -24.66
C LEU A 339 -14.10 1.63 -24.88
N ASP A 340 -13.67 2.11 -26.05
CA ASP A 340 -12.27 2.46 -26.31
C ASP A 340 -11.82 3.64 -25.45
N ALA A 341 -12.67 4.65 -25.26
CA ALA A 341 -12.43 5.75 -24.34
C ALA A 341 -12.32 5.26 -22.89
N LYS A 342 -13.19 4.33 -22.46
CA LYS A 342 -13.10 3.68 -21.13
C LYS A 342 -11.80 2.89 -20.98
N ARG A 343 -11.37 2.16 -22.01
CA ARG A 343 -10.08 1.44 -22.01
C ARG A 343 -8.92 2.41 -21.82
N ARG A 344 -8.85 3.46 -22.62
CA ARG A 344 -7.82 4.50 -22.52
C ARG A 344 -7.85 5.23 -21.18
N ALA A 345 -9.03 5.56 -20.67
CA ALA A 345 -9.19 6.17 -19.36
C ALA A 345 -8.70 5.23 -18.24
N SER A 346 -8.98 3.92 -18.34
CA SER A 346 -8.50 2.93 -17.38
C SER A 346 -6.97 2.73 -17.46
N GLU A 347 -6.39 2.77 -18.64
CA GLU A 347 -4.92 2.68 -18.86
C GLU A 347 -4.20 3.93 -18.34
N ASN A 348 -4.77 5.12 -18.61
CA ASN A 348 -4.22 6.41 -18.20
C ASN A 348 -4.60 6.81 -16.77
N ARG A 349 -5.51 6.07 -16.13
CA ARG A 349 -6.12 6.36 -14.82
C ARG A 349 -6.80 7.73 -14.76
N ASP A 350 -7.47 8.05 -15.86
CA ASP A 350 -8.24 9.27 -15.97
C ASP A 350 -9.62 9.10 -15.32
N HIS A 351 -9.79 9.72 -14.15
CA HIS A 351 -11.07 9.72 -13.43
C HIS A 351 -12.08 10.74 -14.01
N THR A 352 -11.66 11.59 -14.96
CA THR A 352 -12.54 12.52 -15.66
C THR A 352 -13.63 11.77 -16.42
N PHE A 353 -13.32 10.60 -16.96
CA PHE A 353 -14.28 9.73 -17.64
C PHE A 353 -15.42 9.30 -16.70
N GLU A 354 -15.09 8.79 -15.51
CA GLU A 354 -16.06 8.39 -14.49
C GLU A 354 -16.87 9.58 -13.95
N GLN A 355 -16.23 10.75 -13.80
CA GLN A 355 -16.91 11.96 -13.40
C GLN A 355 -17.95 12.41 -14.45
N ILE A 356 -17.59 12.37 -15.73
CA ILE A 356 -18.53 12.70 -16.83
C ILE A 356 -19.72 11.72 -16.82
N LEU A 357 -19.49 10.43 -16.56
CA LEU A 357 -20.59 9.46 -16.44
C LEU A 357 -21.50 9.76 -15.25
N LEU A 358 -20.93 10.12 -14.10
CA LEU A 358 -21.70 10.46 -12.90
C LEU A 358 -22.49 11.76 -13.07
N GLU A 359 -21.92 12.76 -13.74
CA GLU A 359 -22.61 14.00 -14.13
C GLU A 359 -23.75 13.72 -15.13
N THR A 360 -23.50 12.84 -16.11
CA THR A 360 -24.51 12.42 -17.09
C THR A 360 -25.66 11.66 -16.41
N GLY A 361 -25.37 10.77 -15.47
CA GLY A 361 -26.39 10.05 -14.69
C GLY A 361 -27.28 10.99 -13.87
N LYS A 362 -26.68 11.98 -13.19
CA LYS A 362 -27.44 13.02 -12.47
C LYS A 362 -28.34 13.83 -13.40
N ALA A 363 -27.83 14.22 -14.57
CA ALA A 363 -28.60 14.95 -15.56
C ALA A 363 -29.76 14.12 -16.13
N CYS A 364 -29.58 12.81 -16.31
CA CYS A 364 -30.67 11.89 -16.67
C CYS A 364 -31.77 11.87 -15.60
N ASP A 365 -31.41 11.70 -14.32
CA ASP A 365 -32.36 11.66 -13.20
C ASP A 365 -33.12 12.98 -13.04
N GLU A 366 -32.42 14.12 -13.17
CA GLU A 366 -33.01 15.46 -13.12
C GLU A 366 -34.00 15.68 -14.28
N LYS A 367 -33.65 15.32 -15.51
CA LYS A 367 -34.54 15.47 -16.67
C LYS A 367 -35.79 14.58 -16.60
N ILE A 368 -35.67 13.36 -16.08
CA ILE A 368 -36.83 12.45 -15.89
C ILE A 368 -37.76 13.00 -14.82
N ARG A 369 -37.20 13.53 -13.72
CA ARG A 369 -37.97 14.23 -12.69
C ARG A 369 -38.74 15.42 -13.27
N ASP A 370 -38.15 16.10 -14.25
CA ASP A 370 -38.75 17.23 -14.97
C ASP A 370 -39.69 16.83 -16.13
N GLY A 371 -39.94 15.52 -16.33
CA GLY A 371 -40.94 15.00 -17.26
C GLY A 371 -40.42 14.51 -18.62
N ALA A 372 -39.11 14.27 -18.75
CA ALA A 372 -38.52 13.66 -19.94
C ALA A 372 -38.90 12.18 -20.10
N ASP A 373 -38.72 11.64 -21.32
CA ASP A 373 -39.08 10.26 -21.66
C ASP A 373 -38.19 9.23 -20.96
N ILE A 374 -38.79 8.09 -20.57
CA ILE A 374 -38.16 6.99 -19.85
C ILE A 374 -37.06 6.31 -20.70
N SER A 375 -37.16 6.44 -22.04
CA SER A 375 -36.18 5.95 -23.01
C SER A 375 -34.74 6.49 -22.80
N LEU A 376 -34.59 7.66 -22.16
CA LEU A 376 -33.29 8.21 -21.76
C LEU A 376 -32.60 7.35 -20.69
N LEU A 377 -33.36 6.88 -19.70
CA LEU A 377 -32.83 6.04 -18.63
C LEU A 377 -32.43 4.67 -19.15
N GLU A 378 -33.20 4.13 -20.09
CA GLU A 378 -32.91 2.84 -20.74
C GLU A 378 -31.60 2.93 -21.55
N SER A 379 -31.41 4.00 -22.32
CA SER A 379 -30.19 4.26 -23.09
C SER A 379 -28.96 4.43 -22.19
N PHE A 380 -29.08 5.16 -21.08
CA PHE A 380 -27.98 5.31 -20.13
C PHE A 380 -27.69 4.00 -19.37
N SER A 381 -28.74 3.28 -18.94
CA SER A 381 -28.60 1.97 -18.28
C SER A 381 -27.92 0.93 -19.20
N TYR A 382 -28.18 1.00 -20.50
CA TYR A 382 -27.50 0.19 -21.51
C TYR A 382 -25.99 0.45 -21.53
N ILE A 383 -25.56 1.72 -21.53
CA ILE A 383 -24.13 2.10 -21.41
C ILE A 383 -23.51 1.54 -20.13
N ILE A 384 -24.15 1.79 -18.97
CA ILE A 384 -23.64 1.36 -17.66
C ILE A 384 -23.50 -0.17 -17.62
N THR A 385 -24.47 -0.91 -18.18
CA THR A 385 -24.41 -2.37 -18.26
C THR A 385 -23.17 -2.86 -19.02
N PHE A 386 -22.83 -2.23 -20.16
CA PHE A 386 -21.63 -2.59 -20.92
C PHE A 386 -20.34 -2.20 -20.21
N PHE A 387 -20.34 -1.09 -19.47
CA PHE A 387 -19.24 -0.66 -18.63
C PHE A 387 -18.99 -1.58 -17.44
N ASP A 388 -20.04 -2.07 -16.77
CA ASP A 388 -19.92 -3.07 -15.70
C ASP A 388 -19.39 -4.40 -16.26
N ARG A 389 -19.86 -4.81 -17.44
CA ARG A 389 -19.33 -6.00 -18.13
C ARG A 389 -17.86 -5.83 -18.49
N TYR A 390 -17.45 -4.64 -18.94
CA TYR A 390 -16.06 -4.31 -19.21
C TYR A 390 -15.19 -4.43 -17.95
N ASP A 391 -15.59 -3.82 -16.84
CA ASP A 391 -14.79 -3.83 -15.60
C ASP A 391 -14.63 -5.24 -15.04
N ASN A 392 -15.72 -6.02 -15.00
CA ASN A 392 -15.67 -7.41 -14.56
C ASN A 392 -14.77 -8.28 -15.44
N THR A 393 -14.86 -8.09 -16.77
CA THR A 393 -14.06 -8.86 -17.75
C THR A 393 -12.58 -8.50 -17.65
N SER A 394 -12.27 -7.21 -17.60
CA SER A 394 -10.91 -6.70 -17.40
C SER A 394 -10.31 -7.18 -16.09
N ALA A 395 -11.08 -7.16 -14.99
CA ALA A 395 -10.62 -7.66 -13.69
C ALA A 395 -10.28 -9.16 -13.72
N HIS A 396 -11.14 -10.00 -14.29
CA HIS A 396 -10.89 -11.44 -14.40
C HIS A 396 -9.69 -11.79 -15.29
N ILE A 397 -9.55 -11.11 -16.43
CA ILE A 397 -8.43 -11.34 -17.35
C ILE A 397 -7.11 -10.87 -16.73
N ASN A 398 -7.08 -9.68 -16.11
CA ASN A 398 -5.89 -9.18 -15.41
C ASN A 398 -5.51 -10.05 -14.21
N GLN A 399 -6.51 -10.54 -13.46
CA GLN A 399 -6.29 -11.51 -12.38
C GLN A 399 -5.60 -12.77 -12.90
N LEU A 400 -6.06 -13.34 -14.03
CA LEU A 400 -5.44 -14.53 -14.60
C LEU A 400 -4.04 -14.25 -15.17
N ALA A 401 -3.84 -13.09 -15.81
CA ALA A 401 -2.59 -12.70 -16.45
C ALA A 401 -1.44 -12.50 -15.46
N PHE A 402 -1.72 -11.85 -14.32
CA PHE A 402 -0.68 -11.35 -13.42
C PHE A 402 -0.67 -11.97 -12.02
N MET A 403 -1.69 -12.76 -11.63
CA MET A 403 -1.73 -13.40 -10.31
C MET A 403 -1.30 -14.87 -10.37
N GLU A 404 -0.17 -15.20 -9.73
CA GLU A 404 0.39 -16.56 -9.61
C GLU A 404 -0.53 -17.55 -8.84
N ASN A 405 -1.58 -17.07 -8.15
CA ASN A 405 -2.52 -17.90 -7.35
C ASN A 405 -3.99 -17.46 -7.49
N GLY A 406 -4.35 -16.75 -8.56
CA GLY A 406 -5.74 -16.38 -8.80
C GLY A 406 -6.61 -17.62 -8.99
N ARG A 407 -7.52 -17.91 -8.05
CA ARG A 407 -8.50 -19.00 -8.24
C ARG A 407 -9.47 -18.61 -9.34
N PHE A 408 -9.26 -19.14 -10.53
CA PHE A 408 -10.19 -18.99 -11.64
C PHE A 408 -11.35 -19.97 -11.46
N SER A 409 -12.57 -19.47 -11.30
CA SER A 409 -13.75 -20.31 -11.04
C SER A 409 -14.56 -20.59 -12.31
N GLU A 410 -15.42 -21.61 -12.23
CA GLU A 410 -16.38 -21.90 -13.31
C GLU A 410 -17.33 -20.72 -13.57
N GLU A 411 -17.71 -20.00 -12.51
CA GLU A 411 -18.55 -18.79 -12.61
C GLU A 411 -17.86 -17.69 -13.41
N MET A 412 -16.55 -17.50 -13.23
CA MET A 412 -15.77 -16.52 -14.00
C MET A 412 -15.74 -16.87 -15.48
N ILE A 413 -15.55 -18.15 -15.85
CA ILE A 413 -15.58 -18.56 -17.26
C ILE A 413 -16.97 -18.37 -17.86
N ARG A 414 -18.03 -18.72 -17.13
CA ARG A 414 -19.42 -18.49 -17.61
C ARG A 414 -19.72 -17.01 -17.80
N SER A 415 -19.27 -16.16 -16.88
CA SER A 415 -19.35 -14.71 -16.98
C SER A 415 -18.62 -14.19 -18.22
N LEU A 416 -17.37 -14.64 -18.44
CA LEU A 416 -16.57 -14.27 -19.62
C LEU A 416 -17.22 -14.71 -20.94
N LEU A 417 -17.77 -15.92 -21.01
CA LEU A 417 -18.51 -16.39 -22.19
C LEU A 417 -19.78 -15.55 -22.44
N GLY A 418 -20.51 -15.20 -21.39
CA GLY A 418 -21.68 -14.33 -21.48
C GLY A 418 -21.33 -12.91 -21.93
N ASN A 419 -20.22 -12.37 -21.44
CA ASN A 419 -19.72 -11.05 -21.82
C ASN A 419 -19.18 -11.05 -23.25
N ARG A 420 -18.40 -12.07 -23.64
CA ARG A 420 -17.89 -12.24 -25.02
C ARG A 420 -19.01 -12.21 -26.05
N LYS A 421 -20.13 -12.91 -25.79
CA LYS A 421 -21.31 -12.86 -26.67
C LYS A 421 -21.92 -11.46 -26.75
N ALA A 422 -22.08 -10.78 -25.62
CA ALA A 422 -22.61 -9.41 -25.59
C ALA A 422 -21.71 -8.41 -26.33
N PHE A 423 -20.39 -8.53 -26.22
CA PHE A 423 -19.45 -7.69 -26.99
C PHE A 423 -19.39 -8.08 -28.47
N ALA A 424 -19.57 -9.36 -28.82
CA ALA A 424 -19.62 -9.82 -30.21
C ALA A 424 -20.84 -9.29 -30.97
N GLU A 425 -21.93 -8.97 -30.29
CA GLU A 425 -23.10 -8.27 -30.86
C GLU A 425 -22.75 -6.82 -31.27
N LEU A 426 -21.82 -6.17 -30.58
CA LEU A 426 -21.32 -4.82 -30.93
C LEU A 426 -20.26 -4.87 -32.04
N GLY A 427 -19.37 -5.86 -32.01
CA GLY A 427 -18.35 -6.04 -33.04
C GLY A 427 -17.61 -7.37 -32.90
N ARG A 428 -17.42 -8.09 -34.01
CA ARG A 428 -16.86 -9.46 -34.01
C ARG A 428 -15.46 -9.57 -33.38
N ASP A 429 -14.63 -8.54 -33.53
CA ASP A 429 -13.25 -8.51 -33.00
C ASP A 429 -13.07 -7.56 -31.81
N LEU A 430 -14.16 -6.96 -31.32
CA LEU A 430 -14.13 -5.95 -30.26
C LEU A 430 -13.62 -6.53 -28.93
N PHE A 431 -14.04 -7.74 -28.59
CA PHE A 431 -13.63 -8.39 -27.34
C PHE A 431 -12.11 -8.62 -27.28
N ASP A 432 -11.53 -9.14 -28.36
CA ASP A 432 -10.11 -9.44 -28.39
C ASP A 432 -9.27 -8.15 -28.42
N GLY A 433 -9.73 -7.12 -29.14
CA GLY A 433 -9.09 -5.80 -29.16
C GLY A 433 -9.15 -5.05 -27.83
N LEU A 434 -10.27 -5.13 -27.10
CA LEU A 434 -10.43 -4.43 -25.81
C LEU A 434 -9.65 -5.11 -24.69
N PHE A 435 -9.67 -6.45 -24.61
CA PHE A 435 -9.20 -7.15 -23.41
C PHE A 435 -7.88 -7.92 -23.58
N PHE A 436 -7.54 -8.39 -24.79
CA PHE A 436 -6.33 -9.19 -24.98
C PHE A 436 -5.17 -8.38 -25.56
N ALA A 437 -5.41 -7.46 -26.51
CA ALA A 437 -4.36 -6.68 -27.15
C ALA A 437 -3.47 -5.93 -26.13
N GLY A 438 -4.09 -5.12 -25.24
CA GLY A 438 -3.35 -4.37 -24.22
C GLY A 438 -2.63 -5.26 -23.19
N VAL A 439 -3.15 -6.47 -22.92
CA VAL A 439 -2.49 -7.44 -22.02
C VAL A 439 -1.25 -8.04 -22.68
N TYR A 440 -1.30 -8.37 -23.97
CA TYR A 440 -0.15 -8.90 -24.71
C TYR A 440 0.94 -7.85 -24.96
N ASP A 441 0.55 -6.61 -25.19
CA ASP A 441 1.48 -5.46 -25.34
C ASP A 441 2.16 -5.10 -24.02
N ASN A 442 1.63 -5.55 -22.88
CA ASN A 442 2.24 -5.31 -21.59
C ASN A 442 3.57 -6.09 -21.46
N LYS A 443 4.69 -5.35 -21.46
CA LYS A 443 6.05 -5.90 -21.32
C LYS A 443 6.31 -6.60 -19.98
N TYR A 444 5.41 -6.49 -19.00
CA TYR A 444 5.48 -7.19 -17.71
C TYR A 444 4.70 -8.50 -17.69
N LEU A 445 4.07 -8.90 -18.80
CA LEU A 445 3.38 -10.18 -18.89
C LEU A 445 4.40 -11.33 -18.99
N GLY A 446 4.58 -12.04 -17.87
CA GLY A 446 5.51 -13.18 -17.75
C GLY A 446 5.11 -14.39 -18.61
N GLN A 447 6.03 -15.36 -18.74
CA GLN A 447 5.84 -16.53 -19.63
C GLN A 447 4.60 -17.37 -19.30
N PHE A 448 4.31 -17.56 -18.01
CA PHE A 448 3.16 -18.35 -17.56
C PHE A 448 1.88 -17.54 -17.72
N GLY A 449 1.89 -16.24 -17.43
CA GLY A 449 0.79 -15.32 -17.74
C GLY A 449 0.41 -15.35 -19.22
N ARG A 450 1.39 -15.26 -20.14
CA ARG A 450 1.18 -15.40 -21.60
C ARG A 450 0.52 -16.74 -21.96
N LYS A 451 0.99 -17.85 -21.37
CA LYS A 451 0.42 -19.19 -21.60
C LYS A 451 -1.02 -19.30 -21.09
N LYS A 452 -1.32 -18.75 -19.90
CA LYS A 452 -2.67 -18.73 -19.32
C LYS A 452 -3.64 -17.93 -20.19
N ILE A 453 -3.27 -16.72 -20.60
CA ILE A 453 -4.10 -15.87 -21.44
C ILE A 453 -4.35 -16.49 -22.81
N ARG A 454 -3.32 -17.08 -23.43
CA ARG A 454 -3.49 -17.82 -24.69
C ARG A 454 -4.44 -19.01 -24.54
N THR A 455 -4.27 -19.78 -23.47
CA THR A 455 -5.12 -20.95 -23.16
C THR A 455 -6.55 -20.52 -22.86
N LEU A 456 -6.75 -19.37 -22.21
CA LEU A 456 -8.07 -18.77 -22.02
C LEU A 456 -8.70 -18.35 -23.34
N GLN A 457 -7.98 -17.63 -24.21
CA GLN A 457 -8.50 -17.16 -25.50
C GLN A 457 -8.90 -18.34 -26.40
N GLU A 458 -7.98 -19.31 -26.60
CA GLU A 458 -8.24 -20.53 -27.36
C GLU A 458 -9.35 -21.38 -26.72
N GLY A 459 -9.39 -21.42 -25.38
CA GLY A 459 -10.38 -22.15 -24.60
C GLY A 459 -11.79 -21.58 -24.72
N LEU A 460 -11.95 -20.26 -24.69
CA LEU A 460 -13.23 -19.58 -24.86
C LEU A 460 -13.82 -19.86 -26.25
N ILE A 461 -12.99 -19.77 -27.30
CA ILE A 461 -13.38 -20.12 -28.68
C ILE A 461 -13.80 -21.60 -28.76
N ALA A 462 -12.99 -22.51 -28.23
CA ALA A 462 -13.26 -23.94 -28.27
C ALA A 462 -14.53 -24.34 -27.48
N ILE A 463 -14.89 -23.60 -26.43
CA ILE A 463 -16.15 -23.81 -25.70
C ILE A 463 -17.34 -23.33 -26.54
N GLU A 464 -17.24 -22.19 -27.23
CA GLU A 464 -18.29 -21.71 -28.13
C GLU A 464 -18.55 -22.67 -29.30
N GLU A 465 -17.49 -23.32 -29.81
CA GLU A 465 -17.56 -24.34 -30.86
C GLU A 465 -17.96 -25.75 -30.36
N ASN A 466 -18.22 -25.92 -29.06
CA ASN A 466 -18.50 -27.21 -28.39
C ASN A 466 -17.36 -28.24 -28.49
N HIS A 467 -16.12 -27.79 -28.72
CA HIS A 467 -14.91 -28.63 -28.76
C HIS A 467 -14.27 -28.84 -27.37
N LEU A 468 -14.57 -27.97 -26.39
CA LEU A 468 -14.03 -28.03 -25.03
C LEU A 468 -15.14 -27.77 -24.00
N THR A 469 -15.06 -28.43 -22.85
CA THR A 469 -15.96 -28.15 -21.71
C THR A 469 -15.33 -27.11 -20.79
N ILE A 470 -16.15 -26.39 -20.02
CA ILE A 470 -15.68 -25.41 -19.03
C ILE A 470 -14.73 -26.07 -18.01
N GLN A 471 -15.06 -27.28 -17.56
CA GLN A 471 -14.19 -28.07 -16.67
C GLN A 471 -12.87 -28.48 -17.34
N GLY A 472 -12.88 -28.74 -18.65
CA GLY A 472 -11.68 -29.02 -19.42
C GLY A 472 -10.74 -27.81 -19.50
N LEU A 473 -11.29 -26.61 -19.69
CA LEU A 473 -10.50 -25.37 -19.66
C LEU A 473 -9.92 -25.10 -18.27
N LEU A 474 -10.72 -25.23 -17.20
CA LEU A 474 -10.24 -25.07 -15.83
C LEU A 474 -9.09 -26.02 -15.50
N ARG A 475 -9.17 -27.27 -15.94
CA ARG A 475 -8.10 -28.25 -15.75
C ARG A 475 -6.81 -27.81 -16.44
N ARG A 476 -6.88 -27.36 -17.70
CA ARG A 476 -5.70 -26.86 -18.42
C ARG A 476 -5.08 -25.64 -17.74
N LEU A 477 -5.89 -24.72 -17.21
CA LEU A 477 -5.37 -23.57 -16.46
C LEU A 477 -4.73 -24.00 -15.13
N ALA A 478 -5.34 -24.94 -14.41
CA ALA A 478 -4.79 -25.49 -13.17
C ALA A 478 -3.46 -26.22 -13.40
N GLU A 479 -3.32 -26.95 -14.50
CA GLU A 479 -2.05 -27.57 -14.90
C GLU A 479 -0.95 -26.52 -15.14
N ILE A 480 -1.29 -25.36 -15.71
CA ILE A 480 -0.33 -24.26 -15.89
C ILE A 480 0.05 -23.64 -14.53
N ASP A 481 -0.92 -23.45 -13.62
CA ASP A 481 -0.66 -22.95 -12.26
C ASP A 481 0.25 -23.88 -11.45
N GLU A 482 0.01 -25.19 -11.52
CA GLU A 482 0.85 -26.19 -10.87
C GLU A 482 2.27 -26.18 -11.43
N ASN A 483 2.40 -26.09 -12.76
CA ASN A 483 3.70 -25.98 -13.42
C ASN A 483 4.44 -24.68 -13.05
N GLU A 484 3.74 -23.55 -12.92
CA GLU A 484 4.32 -22.28 -12.49
C GLU A 484 4.83 -22.35 -11.05
N ARG A 485 4.05 -22.92 -10.13
CA ARG A 485 4.47 -23.15 -8.73
C ARG A 485 5.69 -24.07 -8.65
N LEU A 486 5.67 -25.16 -9.42
CA LEU A 486 6.77 -26.10 -9.47
C LEU A 486 8.03 -25.47 -10.05
N TYR A 487 7.89 -24.66 -11.09
CA TYR A 487 8.98 -23.90 -11.68
C TYR A 487 9.64 -22.96 -10.67
N GLY A 488 8.84 -22.21 -9.91
CA GLY A 488 9.35 -21.31 -8.86
C GLY A 488 10.12 -22.06 -7.76
N LEU A 489 9.59 -23.20 -7.32
CA LEU A 489 10.23 -24.07 -6.32
C LEU A 489 11.57 -24.63 -6.83
N LEU A 490 11.59 -25.13 -8.07
CA LEU A 490 12.81 -25.64 -8.70
C LEU A 490 13.85 -24.54 -8.86
N LEU A 491 13.45 -23.35 -9.33
CA LEU A 491 14.35 -22.22 -9.52
C LEU A 491 15.07 -21.84 -8.22
N SER A 492 14.36 -21.76 -7.09
CA SER A 492 14.99 -21.43 -5.80
C SER A 492 16.00 -22.48 -5.34
N HIS A 493 15.63 -23.77 -5.41
CA HIS A 493 16.49 -24.86 -4.93
C HIS A 493 17.71 -25.08 -5.83
N ILE A 494 17.53 -25.00 -7.15
CA ILE A 494 18.62 -25.14 -8.11
C ILE A 494 19.60 -23.96 -7.97
N LYS A 495 19.11 -22.73 -7.78
CA LYS A 495 19.97 -21.56 -7.52
C LYS A 495 20.80 -21.71 -6.26
N GLU A 496 20.20 -22.12 -5.15
CA GLU A 496 20.90 -22.33 -3.89
C GLU A 496 22.02 -23.37 -4.04
N ARG A 497 21.73 -24.49 -4.73
CA ARG A 497 22.73 -25.52 -5.04
C ARG A 497 23.83 -25.02 -5.96
N ILE A 498 23.50 -24.31 -7.04
CA ILE A 498 24.50 -23.75 -7.96
C ILE A 498 25.42 -22.77 -7.22
N ARG A 499 24.88 -21.95 -6.31
CA ARG A 499 25.67 -21.05 -5.46
C ARG A 499 26.62 -21.79 -4.52
N ASN A 500 26.25 -22.99 -4.08
CA ASN A 500 27.07 -23.78 -3.15
C ASN A 500 28.10 -24.67 -3.87
N PHE A 501 27.84 -25.09 -5.12
CA PHE A 501 28.67 -26.08 -5.82
C PHE A 501 29.30 -25.61 -7.15
N TYR A 502 29.04 -24.37 -7.59
CA TYR A 502 29.64 -23.53 -8.67
C TYR A 502 30.19 -24.12 -9.99
N SER A 503 30.26 -25.44 -10.21
CA SER A 503 30.95 -26.03 -11.37
C SER A 503 30.31 -27.27 -12.01
N ARG A 504 29.17 -27.77 -11.49
CA ARG A 504 28.55 -29.04 -11.96
C ARG A 504 27.13 -28.86 -12.50
N TYR A 505 26.95 -28.13 -13.59
CA TYR A 505 25.65 -28.06 -14.31
C TYR A 505 25.79 -27.67 -15.80
N SER A 506 27.02 -27.65 -16.31
CA SER A 506 27.31 -27.22 -17.68
C SER A 506 26.98 -28.33 -18.68
N THR A 507 27.27 -29.58 -18.33
CA THR A 507 27.05 -30.75 -19.18
C THR A 507 25.69 -31.42 -18.93
N ARG A 508 25.17 -32.16 -19.92
CA ARG A 508 23.90 -32.89 -19.78
C ARG A 508 23.94 -33.99 -18.71
N ALA A 509 25.12 -34.59 -18.49
CA ALA A 509 25.32 -35.59 -17.45
C ALA A 509 25.23 -34.97 -16.04
N GLU A 510 25.88 -33.81 -15.83
CA GLU A 510 25.78 -33.04 -14.57
C GLU A 510 24.34 -32.57 -14.29
N GLN A 511 23.61 -32.15 -15.33
CA GLN A 511 22.22 -31.75 -15.18
C GLN A 511 21.30 -32.90 -14.75
N ILE A 512 21.58 -34.12 -15.20
CA ILE A 512 20.83 -35.32 -14.79
C ILE A 512 21.15 -35.69 -13.34
N GLU A 513 22.42 -35.57 -12.92
CA GLU A 513 22.83 -35.77 -11.53
C GLU A 513 22.17 -34.73 -10.61
N LEU A 514 22.19 -33.45 -11.01
CA LEU A 514 21.52 -32.37 -10.29
C LEU A 514 20.00 -32.56 -10.21
N LEU A 515 19.37 -33.06 -11.27
CA LEU A 515 17.94 -33.40 -11.26
C LEU A 515 17.63 -34.48 -10.23
N ALA A 516 18.45 -35.54 -10.16
CA ALA A 516 18.26 -36.62 -9.19
C ALA A 516 18.41 -36.09 -7.75
N GLU A 517 19.45 -35.30 -7.48
CA GLU A 517 19.69 -34.72 -6.16
C GLU A 517 18.58 -33.76 -5.71
N VAL A 518 18.12 -32.86 -6.59
CA VAL A 518 17.05 -31.91 -6.28
C VAL A 518 15.73 -32.64 -6.06
N SER A 519 15.47 -33.70 -6.83
CA SER A 519 14.26 -34.53 -6.66
C SER A 519 14.26 -35.25 -5.31
N ASP A 520 15.40 -35.83 -4.90
CA ASP A 520 15.53 -36.48 -3.60
C ASP A 520 15.39 -35.47 -2.44
N GLU A 521 15.95 -34.27 -2.57
CA GLU A 521 15.83 -33.22 -1.56
C GLU A 521 14.38 -32.74 -1.40
N LEU A 522 13.66 -32.51 -2.49
CA LEU A 522 12.27 -32.09 -2.48
C LEU A 522 11.36 -33.16 -1.85
N ARG A 523 11.66 -34.44 -2.09
CA ARG A 523 10.97 -35.58 -1.48
C ARG A 523 11.24 -35.69 0.02
N ILE A 524 12.50 -35.56 0.46
CA ILE A 524 12.88 -35.61 1.88
C ILE A 524 12.25 -34.47 2.67
N LYS A 525 12.15 -33.27 2.08
CA LYS A 525 11.54 -32.09 2.69
C LYS A 525 9.99 -32.12 2.67
N GLY A 526 9.37 -33.16 2.10
CA GLY A 526 7.92 -33.30 1.99
C GLY A 526 7.26 -32.17 1.18
N ARG A 527 8.02 -31.57 0.24
CA ARG A 527 7.55 -30.44 -0.58
C ARG A 527 6.95 -30.89 -1.91
N LEU A 528 7.13 -32.16 -2.27
CA LEU A 528 6.67 -32.72 -3.53
C LEU A 528 6.42 -34.23 -3.37
N ASP A 529 5.23 -34.70 -3.73
CA ASP A 529 4.82 -36.11 -3.60
C ASP A 529 5.03 -36.93 -4.89
N GLY A 530 5.39 -36.30 -6.01
CA GLY A 530 5.59 -36.93 -7.33
C GLY A 530 7.03 -36.84 -7.90
N GLU A 531 7.18 -37.11 -9.20
CA GLU A 531 8.46 -36.89 -9.92
C GLU A 531 8.51 -35.47 -10.50
N VAL A 532 9.71 -34.88 -10.51
CA VAL A 532 9.95 -33.58 -11.17
C VAL A 532 9.92 -33.78 -12.69
N PRO A 533 9.07 -33.06 -13.45
CA PRO A 533 9.08 -33.13 -14.91
C PRO A 533 10.43 -32.67 -15.48
N ALA A 534 11.15 -33.57 -16.13
CA ALA A 534 12.45 -33.27 -16.72
C ALA A 534 12.46 -32.05 -17.67
N PRO A 535 11.45 -31.82 -18.53
CA PRO A 535 11.40 -30.62 -19.38
C PRO A 535 11.42 -29.31 -18.57
N LEU A 536 10.66 -29.27 -17.47
CA LEU A 536 10.56 -28.09 -16.61
C LEU A 536 11.89 -27.82 -15.91
N PHE A 537 12.59 -28.87 -15.46
CA PHE A 537 13.92 -28.73 -14.88
C PHE A 537 14.94 -28.16 -15.88
N PHE A 538 14.97 -28.68 -17.11
CA PHE A 538 15.90 -28.18 -18.13
C PHE A 538 15.61 -26.72 -18.50
N ASP A 539 14.34 -26.33 -18.56
CA ASP A 539 13.94 -24.93 -18.77
C ASP A 539 14.48 -24.02 -17.67
N VAL A 540 14.36 -24.43 -16.40
CA VAL A 540 14.93 -23.69 -15.25
C VAL A 540 16.45 -23.54 -15.40
N VAL A 541 17.17 -24.60 -15.73
CA VAL A 541 18.63 -24.56 -15.90
C VAL A 541 19.03 -23.64 -17.06
N VAL A 542 18.31 -23.65 -18.18
CA VAL A 542 18.54 -22.73 -19.30
C VAL A 542 18.31 -21.28 -18.86
N ASN A 543 17.27 -21.01 -18.09
CA ASN A 543 16.99 -19.66 -17.59
C ASN A 543 18.05 -19.17 -16.60
N ILE A 544 18.58 -20.03 -15.74
CA ILE A 544 19.73 -19.71 -14.87
C ILE A 544 20.99 -19.42 -15.70
N LYS A 545 21.24 -20.18 -16.79
CA LYS A 545 22.35 -19.88 -17.70
C LYS A 545 22.20 -18.52 -18.38
N LYS A 546 20.99 -18.18 -18.86
CA LYS A 546 20.70 -16.86 -19.45
C LYS A 546 20.91 -15.74 -18.44
N GLU A 547 20.47 -15.93 -17.20
CA GLU A 547 20.71 -15.00 -16.09
C GLU A 547 22.21 -14.79 -15.83
N ALA A 548 22.99 -15.87 -15.77
CA ALA A 548 24.43 -15.78 -15.56
C ALA A 548 25.12 -15.02 -16.70
N VAL A 549 24.73 -15.25 -17.95
CA VAL A 549 25.20 -14.51 -19.13
C VAL A 549 24.83 -13.02 -19.01
N TYR A 550 23.61 -12.72 -18.59
CA TYR A 550 23.17 -11.34 -18.39
C TYR A 550 24.00 -10.64 -17.32
N LEU A 551 24.06 -11.19 -16.11
CA LEU A 551 24.74 -10.59 -14.97
C LEU A 551 26.26 -10.44 -15.17
N HIS A 552 26.92 -11.44 -15.75
CA HIS A 552 28.38 -11.44 -15.85
C HIS A 552 28.93 -10.82 -17.14
N ASN A 553 28.17 -10.85 -18.24
CA ASN A 553 28.66 -10.38 -19.55
C ASN A 553 27.93 -9.15 -20.06
N LEU A 554 26.58 -9.14 -20.04
CA LEU A 554 25.78 -8.10 -20.69
C LEU A 554 25.58 -6.88 -19.78
N LEU A 555 25.15 -7.09 -18.54
CA LEU A 555 24.86 -6.02 -17.58
C LEU A 555 26.07 -5.11 -17.32
N PRO A 556 27.31 -5.61 -17.12
CA PRO A 556 28.48 -4.74 -16.97
C PRO A 556 28.74 -3.87 -18.20
N ARG A 557 28.50 -4.40 -19.42
CA ARG A 557 28.63 -3.64 -20.67
C ARG A 557 27.54 -2.60 -20.82
N ILE A 558 26.29 -2.96 -20.56
CA ILE A 558 25.13 -2.05 -20.56
C ILE A 558 25.38 -0.89 -19.59
N VAL A 559 25.91 -1.17 -18.40
CA VAL A 559 26.22 -0.14 -17.39
C VAL A 559 27.39 0.75 -17.83
N ALA A 560 28.45 0.17 -18.41
CA ALA A 560 29.61 0.94 -18.87
C ALA A 560 29.27 1.84 -20.06
N GLU A 561 28.51 1.33 -21.02
CA GLU A 561 28.20 1.99 -22.31
C GLU A 561 26.87 2.77 -22.28
N HIS A 562 26.08 2.65 -21.21
CA HIS A 562 24.71 3.16 -21.09
C HIS A 562 23.79 2.67 -22.23
N ASP A 563 24.02 1.44 -22.70
CA ASP A 563 23.35 0.86 -23.86
C ASP A 563 21.97 0.30 -23.48
N THR A 564 20.95 1.15 -23.54
CA THR A 564 19.55 0.75 -23.28
C THR A 564 19.00 -0.17 -24.35
N ALA A 565 19.51 -0.11 -25.59
CA ALA A 565 19.02 -0.93 -26.68
C ALA A 565 19.42 -2.40 -26.49
N LEU A 566 20.67 -2.65 -26.08
CA LEU A 566 21.15 -4.00 -25.76
C LEU A 566 20.39 -4.62 -24.58
N ARG A 567 19.97 -3.81 -23.62
CA ARG A 567 19.10 -4.25 -22.51
C ARG A 567 17.73 -4.70 -23.02
N GLU A 568 17.05 -3.87 -23.81
CA GLU A 568 15.72 -4.20 -24.33
C GLU A 568 15.78 -5.41 -25.28
N ASP A 569 16.80 -5.51 -26.14
CA ASP A 569 17.02 -6.66 -27.01
C ASP A 569 17.17 -7.97 -26.21
N PHE A 570 17.92 -7.94 -25.10
CA PHE A 570 18.01 -9.09 -24.22
C PHE A 570 16.66 -9.43 -23.56
N LEU A 571 15.92 -8.43 -23.08
CA LEU A 571 14.61 -8.67 -22.44
C LEU A 571 13.60 -9.27 -23.42
N GLU A 572 13.56 -8.78 -24.66
CA GLU A 572 12.65 -9.25 -25.71
C GLU A 572 12.98 -10.67 -26.18
N ASN A 573 14.27 -11.03 -26.24
CA ASN A 573 14.71 -12.33 -26.77
C ASN A 573 14.99 -13.40 -25.69
N SER A 574 15.27 -13.01 -24.45
CA SER A 574 15.66 -13.97 -23.40
C SER A 574 14.49 -14.81 -22.91
N GLY A 575 13.26 -14.30 -22.98
CA GLY A 575 12.08 -14.91 -22.38
C GLY A 575 12.13 -14.91 -20.84
N LEU A 576 13.07 -14.20 -20.24
CA LEU A 576 13.10 -13.96 -18.79
C LEU A 576 12.07 -12.90 -18.43
N ASP A 577 11.46 -13.07 -17.26
CA ASP A 577 10.50 -12.10 -16.76
C ASP A 577 11.20 -10.75 -16.53
N ARG A 578 10.61 -9.67 -17.07
CA ARG A 578 11.19 -8.33 -16.96
C ARG A 578 11.35 -7.88 -15.52
N PHE A 579 10.39 -8.20 -14.65
CA PHE A 579 10.49 -7.88 -13.22
C PHE A 579 11.66 -8.61 -12.58
N TYR A 580 11.83 -9.88 -12.93
CA TYR A 580 12.94 -10.69 -12.43
C TYR A 580 14.30 -10.12 -12.84
N VAL A 581 14.47 -9.74 -14.11
CA VAL A 581 15.71 -9.12 -14.58
C VAL A 581 15.96 -7.77 -13.90
N GLU A 582 14.92 -6.98 -13.66
CA GLU A 582 15.05 -5.71 -12.94
C GLU A 582 15.47 -5.91 -11.46
N GLU A 583 14.99 -6.94 -10.76
CA GLU A 583 15.51 -7.24 -9.42
C GLU A 583 16.99 -7.66 -9.46
N LEU A 584 17.40 -8.45 -10.46
CA LEU A 584 18.81 -8.83 -10.65
C LEU A 584 19.72 -7.61 -10.91
N GLU A 585 19.28 -6.68 -11.75
CA GLU A 585 20.02 -5.43 -11.99
C GLU A 585 20.17 -4.61 -10.71
N ARG A 586 19.11 -4.55 -9.90
CA ARG A 586 19.13 -3.83 -8.63
C ARG A 586 20.14 -4.48 -7.67
N GLU A 587 20.06 -5.79 -7.49
CA GLU A 587 21.00 -6.54 -6.66
C GLU A 587 22.45 -6.32 -7.11
N TYR A 588 22.71 -6.29 -8.43
CA TYR A 588 24.03 -5.99 -8.98
C TYR A 588 24.52 -4.59 -8.60
N PHE A 589 23.67 -3.56 -8.70
CA PHE A 589 24.04 -2.19 -8.32
C PHE A 589 24.30 -2.07 -6.81
N GLU A 590 23.47 -2.72 -5.97
CA GLU A 590 23.64 -2.75 -4.52
C GLU A 590 24.95 -3.45 -4.11
N LEU A 591 25.25 -4.61 -4.70
CA LEU A 591 26.46 -5.39 -4.41
C LEU A 591 27.75 -4.65 -4.85
N ASN A 592 27.71 -3.95 -5.98
CA ASN A 592 28.85 -3.21 -6.52
C ASN A 592 28.93 -1.76 -6.05
N ARG A 593 27.99 -1.30 -5.20
CA ARG A 593 27.90 0.09 -4.69
C ARG A 593 27.88 1.14 -5.80
N LEU A 594 27.15 0.83 -6.87
CA LEU A 594 26.96 1.73 -8.02
C LEU A 594 25.83 2.72 -7.75
N ASP A 595 25.83 3.84 -8.46
CA ASP A 595 24.80 4.87 -8.31
C ASP A 595 23.46 4.39 -8.88
N MET A 596 22.42 4.45 -8.05
CA MET A 596 21.07 4.04 -8.42
C MET A 596 20.45 4.95 -9.49
N GLU A 597 20.90 6.21 -9.60
CA GLU A 597 20.46 7.10 -10.69
C GLU A 597 20.83 6.57 -12.07
N ALA A 598 22.02 5.97 -12.22
CA ALA A 598 22.45 5.35 -13.48
C ALA A 598 21.59 4.14 -13.84
N LEU A 599 21.15 3.33 -12.85
CA LEU A 599 20.20 2.24 -13.06
C LEU A 599 18.85 2.77 -13.59
N TYR A 600 18.37 3.89 -13.06
CA TYR A 600 17.15 4.51 -13.55
C TYR A 600 17.27 5.04 -14.97
N LEU A 601 18.43 5.56 -15.37
CA LEU A 601 18.68 6.00 -16.75
C LEU A 601 18.66 4.84 -17.73
N ILE A 602 19.29 3.71 -17.38
CA ILE A 602 19.30 2.50 -18.21
C ILE A 602 17.89 1.91 -18.36
N ARG A 603 17.06 2.03 -17.32
CA ARG A 603 15.64 1.63 -17.35
C ARG A 603 14.73 2.61 -18.10
N LYS A 604 15.20 3.83 -18.40
CA LYS A 604 14.43 4.91 -19.02
C LYS A 604 14.32 4.79 -20.55
N GLY A 605 14.98 3.83 -21.19
CA GLY A 605 14.93 3.59 -22.65
C GLY A 605 13.55 3.25 -23.25
N PHE A 606 12.47 3.48 -22.50
CA PHE A 606 11.07 3.25 -22.87
C PHE A 606 10.45 4.34 -23.76
N ASN A 607 11.11 5.49 -23.96
CA ASN A 607 10.52 6.69 -24.58
C ASN A 607 11.25 7.18 -25.85
N ALA A 608 11.78 6.26 -26.67
CA ALA A 608 12.17 6.58 -28.05
C ALA A 608 11.19 5.91 -29.02
#